data_AF-A0A2N6NHS9-F1
#
_entry.id   AF-A0A2N6NHS9-F1
#
_cell.length_a   1.000
_cell.length_b   1.000
_cell.length_c   1.000
_cell.angle_alpha   90.00
_cell.angle_beta   90.00
_cell.angle_gamma   90.00
#
_symmetry.space_group_name_H-M   'P 1'
#
loop_
_entity.id
_entity.type
_entity.pdbx_description
1 polymer ?
#
loop_
_entity_poly.entity_id
_entity_poly.type
_entity_poly.pdbx_seq_one_letter_code
_entity_poly.pdbx_strand_id
1 'polypeptide(L)'
;MWALSRGSYYVHPQEVGRLVETATGDELWTPAVLLSVHAGFGPRDVEKAINDFRQRDDVFSDDFISTLVLQPRKGEDVSDVAAQLAQSSFTTYTNDLTHTLGLLPQGPYFIRGNSIHQAWKLYDDHLDAFVIPTIADDVFNPTSFSVLQAVSQQGSFRSVAVPSRLYSSPSKEMPLAGARISIKDNFDLSGIRTTMMNRAYNELYPARTSSADYVKKLIGLGAVIVGKTKMSAFASAEEPTDQWIDYHCPFNPRGDKYQTPSCSSAGAGASLAGYSWLDHSIGTDRTLHRSLKDAKHLTAATLDVPDSSQADADQQAMTESFIAIVERFLGIERTPVSITNTWASNPPDEAQGRSLQEFLEMSAVWPMYYDTYHTFDTFRADYLAKFGKEAFVGPYMRKRW
;
A
#
# COMPACT_ATOMS: atom_id res chain seq x y z
N MET A 1 22.63 -8.01 7.00
CA MET A 1 21.91 -7.28 5.92
C MET A 1 22.52 -7.57 4.55
N TRP A 2 23.83 -7.36 4.35
CA TRP A 2 24.56 -7.76 3.13
C TRP A 2 24.42 -9.25 2.75
N ALA A 3 24.13 -10.11 3.73
CA ALA A 3 23.88 -11.54 3.53
C ALA A 3 22.48 -11.87 2.97
N LEU A 4 21.60 -10.90 2.74
CA LEU A 4 20.23 -11.11 2.23
C LEU A 4 19.92 -10.25 0.99
N SER A 5 20.96 -9.74 0.32
CA SER A 5 20.83 -8.96 -0.91
C SER A 5 21.72 -9.53 -2.00
N ARG A 6 21.20 -9.69 -3.21
CA ARG A 6 21.97 -10.07 -4.40
C ARG A 6 21.55 -9.21 -5.58
N GLY A 7 22.43 -8.31 -6.02
CA GLY A 7 22.13 -7.38 -7.11
C GLY A 7 20.93 -6.49 -6.80
N SER A 8 19.86 -6.64 -7.59
CA SER A 8 18.59 -5.91 -7.42
C SER A 8 17.54 -6.70 -6.64
N TYR A 9 17.95 -7.73 -5.88
CA TYR A 9 17.06 -8.61 -5.14
C TYR A 9 17.34 -8.62 -3.64
N TYR A 10 16.26 -8.71 -2.88
CA TYR A 10 16.23 -9.12 -1.49
C TYR A 10 15.88 -10.61 -1.43
N VAL A 11 16.72 -11.38 -0.74
CA VAL A 11 16.47 -12.80 -0.47
C VAL A 11 15.69 -12.89 0.84
N HIS A 12 14.44 -13.35 0.76
CA HIS A 12 13.61 -13.43 1.96
C HIS A 12 14.21 -14.43 2.97
N PRO A 13 14.34 -14.07 4.27
CA PRO A 13 15.07 -14.90 5.23
C PRO A 13 14.38 -16.22 5.58
N GLN A 14 13.05 -16.31 5.38
CA GLN A 14 12.29 -17.55 5.61
C GLN A 14 12.69 -18.62 4.58
N GLU A 15 13.14 -19.78 5.07
CA GLU A 15 13.28 -21.00 4.28
C GLU A 15 11.87 -21.51 3.91
N VAL A 16 11.58 -21.58 2.62
CA VAL A 16 10.28 -22.03 2.11
C VAL A 16 10.31 -23.47 1.61
N GLY A 17 11.49 -23.99 1.30
CA GLY A 17 11.66 -25.37 0.83
C GLY A 17 13.08 -25.86 0.99
N ARG A 18 13.29 -27.13 0.65
CA ARG A 18 14.62 -27.75 0.65
C ARG A 18 14.87 -28.50 -0.63
N LEU A 19 16.13 -28.59 -1.00
CA LEU A 19 16.62 -29.48 -2.03
C LEU A 19 16.93 -30.86 -1.44
N VAL A 20 16.72 -31.91 -2.23
CA VAL A 20 17.17 -33.27 -1.92
C VAL A 20 18.70 -33.31 -1.91
N GLU A 21 19.33 -32.68 -2.90
CA GLU A 21 20.78 -32.54 -3.02
C GLU A 21 21.28 -31.26 -2.34
N THR A 22 22.58 -31.19 -2.04
CA THR A 22 23.22 -29.93 -1.61
C THR A 22 23.75 -29.17 -2.82
N ALA A 23 23.33 -27.92 -2.99
CA ALA A 23 23.89 -27.06 -4.03
C ALA A 23 25.36 -26.75 -3.73
N THR A 24 26.23 -27.05 -4.69
CA THR A 24 27.69 -26.94 -4.58
C THR A 24 28.24 -25.65 -5.20
N GLY A 25 27.43 -24.61 -5.33
CA GLY A 25 27.85 -23.33 -5.92
C GLY A 25 28.80 -22.54 -5.01
N ASP A 26 29.75 -21.83 -5.62
CA ASP A 26 30.67 -20.92 -4.91
C ASP A 26 29.97 -19.63 -4.45
N GLU A 27 28.79 -19.33 -5.01
CA GLU A 27 28.01 -18.15 -4.68
C GLU A 27 27.18 -18.33 -3.40
N LEU A 28 27.03 -17.25 -2.63
CA LEU A 28 26.26 -17.28 -1.38
C LEU A 28 24.77 -17.62 -1.60
N TRP A 29 24.20 -17.20 -2.73
CA TRP A 29 22.77 -17.32 -3.06
C TRP A 29 22.55 -17.64 -4.53
N THR A 30 22.49 -18.91 -4.92
CA THR A 30 22.33 -19.29 -6.33
C THR A 30 20.91 -18.95 -6.83
N PRO A 31 20.74 -18.11 -7.87
CA PRO A 31 19.45 -17.85 -8.47
C PRO A 31 18.99 -19.08 -9.24
N ALA A 32 17.72 -19.43 -9.10
CA ALA A 32 17.14 -20.59 -9.76
C ALA A 32 15.67 -20.39 -10.11
N VAL A 33 15.19 -21.15 -11.10
CA VAL A 33 13.77 -21.25 -11.43
C VAL A 33 13.22 -22.56 -10.90
N LEU A 34 12.17 -22.49 -10.08
CA LEU A 34 11.42 -23.69 -9.68
C LEU A 34 10.33 -23.97 -10.72
N LEU A 35 10.32 -25.20 -11.24
CA LEU A 35 9.36 -25.68 -12.23
C LEU A 35 8.70 -26.96 -11.77
N SER A 36 7.38 -27.04 -11.95
CA SER A 36 6.65 -28.30 -11.75
C SER A 36 6.83 -29.18 -12.98
N VAL A 37 7.38 -30.38 -12.77
CA VAL A 37 7.77 -31.30 -13.85
C VAL A 37 7.00 -32.61 -13.78
N HIS A 38 6.96 -33.32 -14.90
CA HIS A 38 6.31 -34.62 -15.06
C HIS A 38 7.12 -35.53 -15.98
N ALA A 39 6.80 -36.83 -16.02
CA ALA A 39 7.39 -37.77 -16.95
C ALA A 39 7.13 -37.34 -18.41
N GLY A 40 8.17 -36.82 -19.08
CA GLY A 40 8.09 -36.27 -20.45
C GLY A 40 8.35 -34.76 -20.55
N PHE A 41 8.50 -34.06 -19.43
CA PHE A 41 8.91 -32.66 -19.40
C PHE A 41 10.34 -32.50 -19.96
N GLY A 42 10.55 -31.55 -20.86
CA GLY A 42 11.87 -31.34 -21.49
C GLY A 42 12.22 -29.89 -21.78
N PRO A 43 13.30 -29.64 -22.55
CA PRO A 43 13.81 -28.29 -22.80
C PRO A 43 12.79 -27.32 -23.42
N ARG A 44 11.87 -27.82 -24.27
CA ARG A 44 10.81 -27.00 -24.87
C ARG A 44 9.79 -26.53 -23.84
N ASP A 45 9.50 -27.34 -22.83
CA ASP A 45 8.58 -26.98 -21.76
C ASP A 45 9.21 -25.94 -20.82
N VAL A 46 10.52 -26.05 -20.57
CA VAL A 46 11.31 -25.02 -19.88
C VAL A 46 11.23 -23.69 -20.62
N GLU A 47 11.51 -23.69 -21.92
CA GLU A 47 11.44 -22.47 -22.74
C GLU A 47 10.04 -21.84 -22.72
N LYS A 48 8.99 -22.68 -22.82
CA LYS A 48 7.60 -22.21 -22.71
C LYS A 48 7.30 -21.59 -21.35
N ALA A 49 7.72 -22.22 -20.25
CA ALA A 49 7.52 -21.70 -18.89
C ALA A 49 8.25 -20.38 -18.67
N ILE A 50 9.52 -20.29 -19.10
CA ILE A 50 10.32 -19.06 -19.01
C ILE A 50 9.68 -17.92 -19.80
N ASN A 51 9.22 -18.19 -21.03
CA ASN A 51 8.58 -17.17 -21.86
C ASN A 51 7.26 -16.67 -21.25
N ASP A 52 6.50 -17.55 -20.59
CA ASP A 52 5.32 -17.17 -19.83
C ASP A 52 5.67 -16.32 -18.60
N PHE A 53 6.74 -16.67 -17.85
CA PHE A 53 7.20 -15.89 -16.71
C PHE A 53 7.63 -14.47 -17.11
N ARG A 54 8.38 -14.32 -18.22
CA ARG A 54 8.79 -13.00 -18.76
C ARG A 54 7.61 -12.08 -19.07
N GLN A 55 6.45 -12.64 -19.41
CA GLN A 55 5.27 -11.84 -19.77
C GLN A 55 4.44 -11.42 -18.56
N ARG A 56 4.46 -12.21 -17.47
CA ARG A 56 3.53 -12.06 -16.34
C ARG A 56 4.18 -11.62 -15.04
N ASP A 57 5.50 -11.63 -14.96
CA ASP A 57 6.23 -11.30 -13.73
C ASP A 57 7.32 -10.26 -13.97
N ASP A 58 7.31 -9.22 -13.15
CA ASP A 58 8.28 -8.14 -13.17
C ASP A 58 9.45 -8.38 -12.20
N VAL A 59 9.41 -9.46 -11.41
CA VAL A 59 10.48 -9.91 -10.52
C VAL A 59 11.44 -10.87 -11.22
N PHE A 60 10.92 -11.82 -11.98
CA PHE A 60 11.71 -12.76 -12.78
C PHE A 60 12.64 -12.04 -13.77
N SER A 61 13.88 -12.53 -13.90
CA SER A 61 14.86 -12.11 -14.90
C SER A 61 15.61 -13.31 -15.44
N ASP A 62 16.33 -13.12 -16.55
CA ASP A 62 17.13 -14.17 -17.17
C ASP A 62 18.28 -14.67 -16.27
N ASP A 63 18.65 -13.91 -15.23
CA ASP A 63 19.67 -14.30 -14.25
C ASP A 63 19.29 -15.56 -13.46
N PHE A 64 18.01 -15.94 -13.44
CA PHE A 64 17.53 -17.15 -12.75
C PHE A 64 17.62 -18.41 -13.59
N ILE A 65 17.77 -18.31 -14.91
CA ILE A 65 17.51 -19.41 -15.86
C ILE A 65 18.60 -20.49 -15.83
N SER A 66 19.83 -20.17 -15.43
CA SER A 66 20.94 -21.14 -15.45
C SER A 66 20.74 -22.35 -14.53
N THR A 67 19.91 -22.19 -13.50
CA THR A 67 19.66 -23.21 -12.48
C THR A 67 18.18 -23.53 -12.40
N LEU A 68 17.82 -24.81 -12.47
CA LEU A 68 16.45 -25.29 -12.39
C LEU A 68 16.26 -26.12 -11.12
N VAL A 69 15.22 -25.79 -10.35
CA VAL A 69 14.72 -26.64 -9.27
C VAL A 69 13.50 -27.41 -9.80
N LEU A 70 13.66 -28.70 -9.95
CA LEU A 70 12.66 -29.60 -10.48
C LEU A 70 11.75 -30.04 -9.34
N GLN A 71 10.46 -29.70 -9.44
CA GLN A 71 9.44 -30.13 -8.50
C GLN A 71 8.59 -31.24 -9.14
N PRO A 72 8.86 -32.52 -8.83
CA PRO A 72 8.11 -33.62 -9.39
C PRO A 72 6.67 -33.65 -8.88
N ARG A 73 5.78 -34.29 -9.64
CA ARG A 73 4.49 -34.72 -9.10
C ARG A 73 4.70 -35.82 -8.07
N LYS A 74 3.81 -35.88 -7.07
CA LYS A 74 3.92 -36.85 -5.98
C LYS A 74 3.97 -38.29 -6.53
N GLY A 75 5.08 -38.98 -6.31
CA GLY A 75 5.29 -40.37 -6.74
C GLY A 75 5.84 -40.55 -8.16
N GLU A 76 6.15 -39.46 -8.88
CA GLU A 76 6.85 -39.53 -10.16
C GLU A 76 8.37 -39.41 -9.97
N ASP A 77 9.12 -40.29 -10.62
CA ASP A 77 10.57 -40.18 -10.76
C ASP A 77 10.90 -39.29 -11.97
N VAL A 78 11.71 -38.27 -11.76
CA VAL A 78 12.11 -37.29 -12.78
C VAL A 78 13.62 -37.28 -13.04
N SER A 79 14.32 -38.35 -12.65
CA SER A 79 15.76 -38.51 -12.88
C SER A 79 16.14 -38.40 -14.36
N ASP A 80 15.32 -38.99 -15.26
CA ASP A 80 15.52 -38.88 -16.70
C ASP A 80 15.37 -37.44 -17.22
N VAL A 81 14.40 -36.69 -16.65
CA VAL A 81 14.19 -35.27 -16.97
C VAL A 81 15.39 -34.44 -16.55
N ALA A 82 15.90 -34.67 -15.34
CA ALA A 82 17.10 -33.99 -14.85
C ALA A 82 18.32 -34.26 -15.76
N ALA A 83 18.53 -35.53 -16.14
CA ALA A 83 19.62 -35.91 -17.05
C ALA A 83 19.50 -35.26 -18.44
N GLN A 84 18.29 -35.17 -18.98
CA GLN A 84 18.04 -34.51 -20.27
C GLN A 84 18.29 -33.00 -20.21
N LEU A 85 17.83 -32.33 -19.14
CA LEU A 85 18.02 -30.89 -18.96
C LEU A 85 19.49 -30.53 -18.70
N ALA A 86 20.23 -31.38 -17.99
CA ALA A 86 21.67 -31.21 -17.78
C ALA A 86 22.45 -31.21 -19.11
N GLN A 87 22.04 -32.02 -20.10
CA GLN A 87 22.63 -31.99 -21.45
C GLN A 87 22.39 -30.66 -22.18
N SER A 88 21.35 -29.92 -21.78
CA SER A 88 21.02 -28.60 -22.32
C SER A 88 21.70 -27.45 -21.57
N SER A 89 22.76 -27.75 -20.80
CA SER A 89 23.55 -26.77 -20.03
C SER A 89 22.81 -26.11 -18.86
N PHE A 90 21.74 -26.72 -18.35
CA PHE A 90 21.13 -26.32 -17.08
C PHE A 90 21.77 -27.04 -15.90
N THR A 91 21.97 -26.32 -14.79
CA THR A 91 22.21 -26.96 -13.50
C THR A 91 20.86 -27.36 -12.91
N THR A 92 20.66 -28.62 -12.55
CA THR A 92 19.38 -29.12 -12.03
C THR A 92 19.49 -29.59 -10.60
N TYR A 93 18.51 -29.23 -9.77
CA TYR A 93 18.31 -29.75 -8.42
C TYR A 93 16.87 -30.24 -8.25
N THR A 94 16.61 -31.06 -7.24
CA THR A 94 15.28 -31.61 -6.97
C THR A 94 14.69 -31.00 -5.71
N ASN A 95 13.44 -30.52 -5.77
CA ASN A 95 12.72 -30.07 -4.57
C ASN A 95 12.33 -31.26 -3.69
N ASP A 96 12.64 -31.18 -2.40
CA ASP A 96 12.23 -32.17 -1.39
C ASP A 96 10.78 -31.93 -0.96
N LEU A 97 9.88 -32.75 -1.52
CA LEU A 97 8.45 -32.71 -1.23
C LEU A 97 8.09 -33.17 0.19
N THR A 98 9.03 -33.72 0.96
CA THR A 98 8.81 -34.10 2.35
C THR A 98 8.93 -32.91 3.31
N HIS A 99 9.45 -31.78 2.83
CA HIS A 99 9.50 -30.55 3.60
C HIS A 99 8.09 -30.08 4.02
N THR A 100 8.01 -29.43 5.17
CA THR A 100 6.77 -29.06 5.89
C THR A 100 5.73 -28.32 5.05
N LEU A 101 6.17 -27.60 4.01
CA LEU A 101 5.34 -26.77 3.15
C LEU A 101 4.87 -27.47 1.85
N GLY A 102 5.42 -28.65 1.52
CA GLY A 102 5.02 -29.42 0.35
C GLY A 102 5.37 -28.77 -0.99
N LEU A 103 4.37 -28.56 -1.84
CA LEU A 103 4.54 -28.00 -3.19
C LEU A 103 4.71 -26.49 -3.15
N LEU A 104 5.76 -26.00 -3.78
CA LEU A 104 6.03 -24.59 -3.97
C LEU A 104 5.43 -24.06 -5.28
N PRO A 105 4.99 -22.80 -5.31
CA PRO A 105 4.68 -22.12 -6.56
C PRO A 105 5.86 -22.14 -7.53
N GLN A 106 5.58 -22.14 -8.83
CA GLN A 106 6.63 -22.01 -9.84
C GLN A 106 7.13 -20.56 -9.88
N GLY A 107 8.40 -20.34 -10.21
CA GLY A 107 8.94 -18.98 -10.36
C GLY A 107 10.40 -18.84 -9.91
N PRO A 108 10.89 -17.60 -9.75
CA PRO A 108 12.26 -17.34 -9.33
C PRO A 108 12.46 -17.67 -7.85
N TYR A 109 13.60 -18.24 -7.48
CA TYR A 109 14.00 -18.53 -6.09
C TYR A 109 15.51 -18.33 -5.92
N PHE A 110 15.96 -18.24 -4.68
CA PHE A 110 17.37 -18.34 -4.32
C PHE A 110 17.63 -19.60 -3.51
N ILE A 111 18.77 -20.22 -3.77
CA ILE A 111 19.23 -21.44 -3.10
C ILE A 111 20.49 -21.12 -2.30
N ARG A 112 20.59 -21.69 -1.09
CA ARG A 112 21.84 -21.71 -0.31
C ARG A 112 22.01 -23.05 0.40
N GLY A 113 23.04 -23.80 0.01
CA GLY A 113 23.18 -25.19 0.44
C GLY A 113 21.97 -26.00 -0.02
N ASN A 114 21.11 -26.41 0.91
CA ASN A 114 19.87 -27.11 0.57
C ASN A 114 18.63 -26.22 0.74
N SER A 115 18.76 -25.00 1.25
CA SER A 115 17.61 -24.15 1.59
C SER A 115 17.13 -23.36 0.38
N ILE A 116 15.80 -23.31 0.17
CA ILE A 116 15.14 -22.53 -0.87
C ILE A 116 14.46 -21.31 -0.23
N HIS A 117 14.66 -20.13 -0.83
CA HIS A 117 14.16 -18.84 -0.35
C HIS A 117 13.50 -18.06 -1.49
N GLN A 118 12.44 -17.30 -1.17
CA GLN A 118 11.78 -16.45 -2.16
C GLN A 118 12.70 -15.30 -2.63
N ALA A 119 12.63 -15.00 -3.92
CA ALA A 119 13.26 -13.85 -4.55
C ALA A 119 12.29 -12.66 -4.54
N TRP A 120 12.68 -11.57 -3.88
CA TRP A 120 11.92 -10.33 -3.85
C TRP A 120 12.71 -9.25 -4.56
N LYS A 121 12.12 -8.57 -5.56
CA LYS A 121 12.82 -7.51 -6.29
C LYS A 121 12.83 -6.22 -5.48
N LEU A 122 13.96 -5.54 -5.45
CA LEU A 122 14.12 -4.22 -4.85
C LEU A 122 13.84 -3.15 -5.91
N TYR A 123 12.76 -2.39 -5.69
CA TYR A 123 12.42 -1.21 -6.48
C TYR A 123 12.80 0.06 -5.75
N ASP A 124 13.32 1.05 -6.49
CA ASP A 124 13.67 2.36 -5.92
C ASP A 124 12.43 3.22 -5.69
N ASP A 125 12.26 3.73 -4.47
CA ASP A 125 11.24 4.70 -4.10
C ASP A 125 11.67 6.12 -4.51
N HIS A 126 11.78 6.34 -5.83
CA HIS A 126 12.27 7.60 -6.41
C HIS A 126 11.29 8.78 -6.31
N LEU A 127 10.07 8.55 -5.84
CA LEU A 127 9.08 9.58 -5.48
C LEU A 127 9.07 9.85 -3.97
N ASP A 128 9.88 9.14 -3.18
CA ASP A 128 9.91 9.25 -1.72
C ASP A 128 8.49 9.11 -1.14
N ALA A 129 7.72 8.15 -1.67
CA ALA A 129 6.30 7.92 -1.37
C ALA A 129 6.11 7.07 -0.12
N PHE A 130 7.09 6.24 0.24
CA PHE A 130 7.05 5.37 1.40
C PHE A 130 7.76 6.02 2.58
N VAL A 131 7.13 5.97 3.76
CA VAL A 131 7.78 6.32 5.03
C VAL A 131 8.54 5.11 5.59
N ILE A 132 7.95 3.92 5.48
CA ILE A 132 8.54 2.67 5.98
C ILE A 132 8.21 1.55 4.97
N PRO A 133 9.14 1.14 4.11
CA PRO A 133 9.04 -0.10 3.35
C PRO A 133 9.08 -1.31 4.30
N THR A 134 8.28 -2.35 4.03
CA THR A 134 8.11 -3.48 4.94
C THR A 134 8.29 -4.82 4.25
N ILE A 135 8.68 -5.82 5.03
CA ILE A 135 8.64 -7.23 4.64
C ILE A 135 7.77 -7.98 5.64
N ALA A 136 7.00 -8.96 5.17
CA ALA A 136 6.29 -9.87 6.06
C ALA A 136 7.30 -10.80 6.74
N ASP A 137 7.10 -11.13 8.01
CA ASP A 137 8.00 -12.08 8.69
C ASP A 137 7.72 -13.54 8.25
N ASP A 138 6.47 -13.83 7.86
CA ASP A 138 6.02 -15.10 7.27
C ASP A 138 5.30 -14.81 5.93
N VAL A 139 5.80 -15.38 4.83
CA VAL A 139 5.28 -15.16 3.47
C VAL A 139 3.97 -15.90 3.19
N PHE A 140 3.61 -16.91 3.99
CA PHE A 140 2.38 -17.70 3.79
C PHE A 140 1.26 -17.22 4.71
N ASN A 141 1.58 -16.85 5.94
CA ASN A 141 0.60 -16.40 6.94
C ASN A 141 1.08 -15.11 7.63
N PRO A 142 1.12 -13.97 6.90
CA PRO A 142 1.70 -12.75 7.42
C PRO A 142 0.88 -12.16 8.57
N THR A 143 1.43 -12.20 9.78
CA THR A 143 0.81 -11.61 10.99
C THR A 143 1.65 -10.50 11.62
N SER A 144 2.94 -10.46 11.29
CA SER A 144 3.93 -9.48 11.74
C SER A 144 4.82 -9.10 10.56
N PHE A 145 5.37 -7.90 10.63
CA PHE A 145 6.19 -7.29 9.60
C PHE A 145 7.44 -6.66 10.19
N SER A 146 8.51 -6.70 9.42
CA SER A 146 9.78 -6.06 9.71
C SER A 146 10.05 -4.88 8.77
N VAL A 147 10.82 -3.90 9.25
CA VAL A 147 11.27 -2.78 8.42
C VAL A 147 12.30 -3.29 7.41
N LEU A 148 12.08 -3.00 6.14
CA LEU A 148 13.09 -3.23 5.11
C LEU A 148 14.15 -2.12 5.19
N GLN A 149 15.36 -2.52 5.52
CA GLN A 149 16.52 -1.63 5.54
C GLN A 149 17.33 -1.84 4.25
N ALA A 150 16.85 -1.25 3.16
CA ALA A 150 17.51 -1.31 1.86
C ALA A 150 17.50 0.06 1.19
N VAL A 151 18.59 0.35 0.49
CA VAL A 151 18.76 1.56 -0.32
C VAL A 151 19.16 1.16 -1.73
N SER A 152 18.79 1.99 -2.70
CA SER A 152 19.22 1.85 -4.10
C SER A 152 20.72 1.65 -4.19
N GLN A 153 21.22 1.00 -5.26
CA GLN A 153 22.66 0.78 -5.45
C GLN A 153 23.47 2.09 -5.44
N GLN A 154 22.86 3.20 -5.87
CA GLN A 154 23.47 4.54 -5.86
C GLN A 154 23.32 5.27 -4.51
N GLY A 155 22.64 4.66 -3.53
CA GLY A 155 22.38 5.24 -2.20
C GLY A 155 21.39 6.42 -2.19
N SER A 156 20.76 6.73 -3.33
CA SER A 156 19.91 7.92 -3.48
C SER A 156 18.47 7.72 -3.01
N PHE A 157 17.96 6.50 -3.12
CA PHE A 157 16.57 6.18 -2.79
C PHE A 157 16.49 5.05 -1.76
N ARG A 158 15.42 5.04 -0.95
CA ARG A 158 15.02 3.84 -0.23
C ARG A 158 14.54 2.81 -1.23
N SER A 159 14.67 1.53 -0.90
CA SER A 159 14.12 0.46 -1.73
C SER A 159 12.88 -0.17 -1.10
N VAL A 160 11.98 -0.65 -1.95
CA VAL A 160 10.80 -1.44 -1.59
C VAL A 160 10.99 -2.84 -2.16
N ALA A 161 10.94 -3.86 -1.31
CA ALA A 161 11.03 -5.25 -1.74
C ALA A 161 9.63 -5.76 -2.07
N VAL A 162 9.47 -6.37 -3.25
CA VAL A 162 8.19 -6.98 -3.66
C VAL A 162 8.38 -8.42 -4.12
N PRO A 163 7.51 -9.36 -3.72
CA PRO A 163 7.58 -10.75 -4.17
C PRO A 163 7.16 -10.90 -5.63
N SER A 164 7.60 -12.00 -6.24
CA SER A 164 7.15 -12.42 -7.57
C SER A 164 5.64 -12.61 -7.60
N ARG A 165 5.01 -12.19 -8.71
CA ARG A 165 3.58 -12.41 -8.98
C ARG A 165 3.26 -13.88 -9.19
N LEU A 166 4.26 -14.71 -9.48
CA LEU A 166 4.09 -16.14 -9.75
C LEU A 166 3.84 -16.96 -8.48
N TYR A 167 4.12 -16.41 -7.30
CA TYR A 167 3.97 -17.14 -6.03
C TYR A 167 2.52 -17.35 -5.58
N SER A 168 1.58 -16.66 -6.21
CA SER A 168 0.18 -16.76 -5.83
C SER A 168 -0.70 -16.50 -7.04
N SER A 169 -1.95 -16.94 -6.97
CA SER A 169 -2.94 -16.72 -8.02
C SER A 169 -4.27 -16.43 -7.36
N PRO A 170 -5.01 -15.39 -7.80
CA PRO A 170 -6.32 -15.07 -7.24
C PRO A 170 -7.27 -16.25 -7.26
N SER A 171 -7.99 -16.46 -6.16
CA SER A 171 -9.10 -17.41 -6.06
C SER A 171 -10.36 -16.72 -5.57
N LYS A 172 -11.47 -17.44 -5.48
CA LYS A 172 -12.72 -16.90 -4.92
C LYS A 172 -12.56 -16.54 -3.43
N GLU A 173 -11.77 -17.32 -2.70
CA GLU A 173 -11.51 -17.18 -1.26
C GLU A 173 -10.42 -16.13 -1.00
N MET A 174 -9.41 -16.05 -1.86
CA MET A 174 -8.32 -15.08 -1.78
C MET A 174 -8.25 -14.24 -3.08
N PRO A 175 -9.20 -13.30 -3.27
CA PRO A 175 -9.28 -12.51 -4.49
C PRO A 175 -8.13 -11.52 -4.66
N LEU A 176 -7.38 -11.22 -3.59
CA LEU A 176 -6.23 -10.31 -3.61
C LEU A 176 -4.89 -11.06 -3.60
N ALA A 177 -4.89 -12.39 -3.78
CA ALA A 177 -3.67 -13.18 -3.78
C ALA A 177 -2.65 -12.65 -4.80
N GLY A 178 -1.53 -12.14 -4.29
CA GLY A 178 -0.43 -11.57 -5.09
C GLY A 178 -0.58 -10.09 -5.44
N ALA A 179 -1.69 -9.46 -5.06
CA ALA A 179 -1.87 -8.02 -5.22
C ALA A 179 -0.97 -7.29 -4.22
N ARG A 180 -0.08 -6.44 -4.73
CA ARG A 180 0.85 -5.62 -3.96
C ARG A 180 0.14 -4.35 -3.54
N ILE A 181 -0.01 -4.17 -2.24
CA ILE A 181 -0.80 -3.08 -1.65
C ILE A 181 0.08 -2.28 -0.69
N SER A 182 0.04 -0.95 -0.81
CA SER A 182 0.60 -0.06 0.20
C SER A 182 -0.50 0.50 1.10
N ILE A 183 -0.18 0.78 2.36
CA ILE A 183 -1.15 1.33 3.32
C ILE A 183 -0.66 2.69 3.83
N LYS A 184 -1.57 3.64 4.04
CA LYS A 184 -1.22 4.91 4.67
C LYS A 184 -0.66 4.70 6.08
N ASP A 185 0.30 5.53 6.48
CA ASP A 185 1.04 5.37 7.74
C ASP A 185 0.15 5.30 8.99
N ASN A 186 -1.00 5.97 9.00
CA ASN A 186 -1.96 5.93 10.12
C ASN A 186 -2.78 4.62 10.23
N PHE A 187 -2.57 3.64 9.35
CA PHE A 187 -3.05 2.28 9.56
C PHE A 187 -2.00 1.48 10.34
N ASP A 188 -2.37 0.98 11.51
CA ASP A 188 -1.48 0.14 12.30
C ASP A 188 -1.14 -1.17 11.55
N LEU A 189 0.14 -1.55 11.61
CA LEU A 189 0.67 -2.78 11.03
C LEU A 189 1.56 -3.44 12.08
N SER A 190 1.25 -4.68 12.44
CA SER A 190 1.97 -5.43 13.45
C SER A 190 3.47 -5.49 13.14
N GLY A 191 4.32 -5.23 14.14
CA GLY A 191 5.77 -5.18 14.02
C GLY A 191 6.33 -3.83 13.52
N ILE A 192 5.47 -2.92 13.05
CA ILE A 192 5.89 -1.63 12.47
C ILE A 192 5.34 -0.46 13.29
N ARG A 193 6.14 0.61 13.40
CA ARG A 193 5.70 1.87 14.00
C ARG A 193 4.71 2.59 13.10
N THR A 194 3.74 3.25 13.72
CA THR A 194 2.87 4.24 13.07
C THR A 194 3.44 5.61 13.40
N THR A 195 3.99 6.31 12.40
CA THR A 195 4.76 7.55 12.66
C THR A 195 3.85 8.77 12.81
N MET A 196 2.63 8.71 12.25
CA MET A 196 1.72 9.83 12.06
C MET A 196 2.37 11.03 11.33
N MET A 197 3.49 10.78 10.65
CA MET A 197 4.35 11.78 10.03
C MET A 197 4.73 12.90 11.01
N ASN A 198 4.93 12.55 12.28
CA ASN A 198 5.37 13.45 13.35
C ASN A 198 6.49 12.80 14.17
N ARG A 199 7.60 13.52 14.35
CA ARG A 199 8.81 12.96 14.99
C ARG A 199 8.57 12.59 16.46
N ALA A 200 7.84 13.43 17.20
CA ALA A 200 7.53 13.21 18.60
C ALA A 200 6.60 11.99 18.80
N TYR A 201 5.59 11.83 17.94
CA TYR A 201 4.71 10.66 17.95
C TYR A 201 5.49 9.37 17.67
N ASN A 202 6.35 9.38 16.65
CA ASN A 202 7.21 8.25 16.31
C ASN A 202 8.23 7.88 17.41
N GLU A 203 8.74 8.88 18.13
CA GLU A 203 9.66 8.71 19.26
C GLU A 203 8.95 8.13 20.50
N LEU A 204 7.71 8.57 20.76
CA LEU A 204 6.94 8.16 21.92
C LEU A 204 6.54 6.69 21.87
N TYR A 205 5.93 6.27 20.75
CA TYR A 205 5.29 4.98 20.64
C TYR A 205 6.22 3.90 20.05
N PRO A 206 6.19 2.66 20.59
CA PRO A 206 6.91 1.53 20.01
C PRO A 206 6.21 1.04 18.73
N ALA A 207 6.77 0.01 18.11
CA ALA A 207 6.10 -0.72 17.05
C ALA A 207 4.74 -1.27 17.53
N ARG A 208 3.76 -1.34 16.62
CA ARG A 208 2.42 -1.85 16.94
C ARG A 208 2.47 -3.36 17.14
N THR A 209 1.70 -3.86 18.11
CA THR A 209 1.58 -5.30 18.39
C THR A 209 0.46 -5.98 17.60
N SER A 210 -0.37 -5.20 16.89
CA SER A 210 -1.45 -5.70 16.04
C SER A 210 -1.65 -4.78 14.84
N SER A 211 -2.07 -5.36 13.73
CA SER A 211 -2.52 -4.61 12.56
C SER A 211 -3.95 -4.10 12.75
N ALA A 212 -4.31 -3.00 12.10
CA ALA A 212 -5.69 -2.53 12.05
C ALA A 212 -6.60 -3.61 11.42
N ASP A 213 -7.87 -3.69 11.83
CA ASP A 213 -8.76 -4.78 11.39
C ASP A 213 -9.00 -4.78 9.89
N TYR A 214 -9.06 -3.61 9.27
CA TYR A 214 -9.13 -3.50 7.81
C TYR A 214 -7.88 -4.09 7.12
N VAL A 215 -6.69 -3.86 7.68
CA VAL A 215 -5.43 -4.42 7.17
C VAL A 215 -5.40 -5.94 7.35
N LYS A 216 -5.85 -6.46 8.50
CA LYS A 216 -6.00 -7.92 8.72
C LYS A 216 -6.94 -8.53 7.69
N LYS A 217 -8.04 -7.86 7.35
CA LYS A 217 -8.99 -8.32 6.33
C LYS A 217 -8.34 -8.38 4.94
N LEU A 218 -7.57 -7.36 4.55
CA LEU A 218 -6.84 -7.36 3.27
C LEU A 218 -5.85 -8.52 3.21
N ILE A 219 -5.08 -8.72 4.27
CA ILE A 219 -4.13 -9.83 4.39
C ILE A 219 -4.86 -11.18 4.27
N GLY A 220 -5.98 -11.36 4.98
CA GLY A 220 -6.77 -12.59 4.91
C GLY A 220 -7.38 -12.87 3.53
N LEU A 221 -7.47 -11.87 2.66
CA LEU A 221 -7.90 -12.00 1.26
C LEU A 221 -6.71 -12.24 0.29
N GLY A 222 -5.48 -12.36 0.81
CA GLY A 222 -4.27 -12.66 0.05
C GLY A 222 -3.42 -11.44 -0.33
N ALA A 223 -3.74 -10.23 0.16
CA ALA A 223 -2.99 -9.03 -0.19
C ALA A 223 -1.57 -9.04 0.38
N VAL A 224 -0.60 -8.60 -0.42
CA VAL A 224 0.80 -8.43 -0.04
C VAL A 224 1.03 -6.97 0.38
N ILE A 225 1.22 -6.73 1.68
CA ILE A 225 1.52 -5.37 2.17
C ILE A 225 3.01 -5.07 2.00
N VAL A 226 3.34 -4.10 1.14
CA VAL A 226 4.73 -3.79 0.76
C VAL A 226 5.34 -2.60 1.53
N GLY A 227 4.51 -1.82 2.21
CA GLY A 227 4.99 -0.72 3.04
C GLY A 227 3.92 0.29 3.45
N LYS A 228 4.36 1.20 4.33
CA LYS A 228 3.58 2.36 4.76
C LYS A 228 3.90 3.58 3.90
N THR A 229 2.88 4.22 3.33
CA THR A 229 3.02 5.44 2.52
C THR A 229 2.89 6.71 3.36
N LYS A 230 3.61 7.74 2.93
CA LYS A 230 3.58 9.08 3.53
C LYS A 230 2.19 9.72 3.55
N MET A 231 1.98 10.56 4.54
CA MET A 231 0.78 11.36 4.75
C MET A 231 1.12 12.72 5.35
N SER A 232 0.20 13.69 5.34
CA SER A 232 0.40 14.91 6.14
C SER A 232 0.38 14.56 7.62
N ALA A 233 1.06 15.36 8.46
CA ALA A 233 1.15 15.06 9.88
C ALA A 233 -0.25 14.99 10.50
N PHE A 234 -0.53 13.92 11.24
CA PHE A 234 -1.84 13.64 11.84
C PHE A 234 -3.03 13.63 10.88
N ALA A 235 -2.78 13.42 9.58
CA ALA A 235 -3.75 13.51 8.49
C ALA A 235 -4.44 14.90 8.41
N SER A 236 -3.72 15.94 8.82
CA SER A 236 -4.15 17.34 8.75
C SER A 236 -4.16 17.87 7.31
N ALA A 237 -4.72 19.06 7.08
CA ALA A 237 -4.69 19.71 5.76
C ALA A 237 -3.44 20.60 5.59
N GLU A 238 -2.27 20.12 6.03
CA GLU A 238 -0.98 20.75 5.75
C GLU A 238 -0.74 20.85 4.25
N GLU A 239 -0.41 22.05 3.79
CA GLU A 239 -0.08 22.31 2.39
C GLU A 239 1.35 21.84 2.07
N PRO A 240 1.52 20.86 1.17
CA PRO A 240 2.83 20.51 0.65
C PRO A 240 3.29 21.55 -0.38
N THR A 241 4.57 21.93 -0.41
CA THR A 241 5.69 21.39 0.37
C THR A 241 5.99 22.14 1.67
N ASP A 242 5.47 23.36 1.80
CA ASP A 242 5.98 24.35 2.75
C ASP A 242 5.65 24.05 4.22
N GLN A 243 4.54 23.35 4.47
CA GLN A 243 4.06 23.09 5.83
C GLN A 243 4.55 21.74 6.40
N TRP A 244 5.16 20.88 5.58
CA TRP A 244 5.60 19.53 5.94
C TRP A 244 7.04 19.55 6.49
N ILE A 245 7.17 19.80 7.79
CA ILE A 245 8.47 20.05 8.46
C ILE A 245 9.09 18.79 9.06
N ASP A 246 8.29 17.95 9.74
CA ASP A 246 8.79 16.76 10.44
C ASP A 246 9.31 15.68 9.47
N TYR A 247 8.54 15.50 8.39
CA TYR A 247 8.83 14.61 7.28
C TYR A 247 8.34 15.30 6.00
N HIS A 248 9.19 15.38 4.98
CA HIS A 248 8.80 16.01 3.73
C HIS A 248 7.80 15.18 2.94
N CYS A 249 6.95 15.87 2.18
CA CYS A 249 5.97 15.25 1.29
C CYS A 249 6.66 14.45 0.18
N PRO A 250 5.95 13.48 -0.43
CA PRO A 250 6.45 12.79 -1.61
C PRO A 250 6.47 13.71 -2.82
N PHE A 251 7.13 13.27 -3.89
CA PHE A 251 7.02 13.89 -5.20
C PHE A 251 5.74 13.43 -5.92
N ASN A 252 5.03 14.37 -6.53
CA ASN A 252 3.95 14.04 -7.46
C ASN A 252 4.59 13.45 -8.74
N PRO A 253 4.15 12.31 -9.29
CA PRO A 253 4.73 11.80 -10.54
C PRO A 253 4.42 12.66 -11.78
N ARG A 254 3.51 13.63 -11.69
CA ARG A 254 3.10 14.52 -12.80
C ARG A 254 3.85 15.85 -12.78
N GLY A 255 3.82 16.53 -13.93
CA GLY A 255 4.41 17.86 -14.11
C GLY A 255 5.88 17.91 -13.71
N ASP A 256 6.66 16.94 -14.19
CA ASP A 256 8.10 16.79 -13.92
C ASP A 256 8.46 16.79 -12.42
N LYS A 257 7.53 16.31 -11.58
CA LYS A 257 7.66 16.26 -10.12
C LYS A 257 7.53 17.58 -9.37
N TYR A 258 7.12 18.65 -10.06
CA TYR A 258 6.94 19.98 -9.48
C TYR A 258 5.49 20.30 -9.13
N GLN A 259 4.54 19.40 -9.38
CA GLN A 259 3.18 19.56 -8.89
C GLN A 259 3.05 19.15 -7.42
N THR A 260 2.11 19.76 -6.71
CA THR A 260 1.79 19.36 -5.33
C THR A 260 1.25 17.92 -5.30
N PRO A 261 1.69 17.07 -4.38
CA PRO A 261 1.14 15.72 -4.19
C PRO A 261 -0.20 15.72 -3.43
N SER A 262 -0.71 16.90 -3.06
CA SER A 262 -1.91 17.08 -2.23
C SER A 262 -1.80 16.41 -0.85
N CYS A 263 -2.90 16.33 -0.11
CA CYS A 263 -2.98 15.77 1.24
C CYS A 263 -4.37 15.11 1.46
N SER A 264 -4.58 14.32 2.52
CA SER A 264 -3.59 13.83 3.47
C SER A 264 -2.97 12.50 3.04
N SER A 265 -3.51 11.81 2.04
CA SER A 265 -3.03 10.51 1.55
C SER A 265 -2.00 10.66 0.41
N ALA A 266 -1.08 11.61 0.55
CA ALA A 266 -0.18 12.04 -0.53
C ALA A 266 0.70 10.90 -1.07
N GLY A 267 1.32 10.11 -0.18
CA GLY A 267 2.19 9.01 -0.57
C GLY A 267 1.42 7.89 -1.26
N ALA A 268 0.18 7.64 -0.85
CA ALA A 268 -0.68 6.65 -1.48
C ALA A 268 -1.04 7.04 -2.93
N GLY A 269 -1.37 8.31 -3.15
CA GLY A 269 -1.65 8.83 -4.49
C GLY A 269 -0.41 8.85 -5.38
N ALA A 270 0.73 9.32 -4.85
CA ALA A 270 2.00 9.36 -5.58
C ALA A 270 2.51 7.97 -5.96
N SER A 271 2.51 7.01 -5.02
CA SER A 271 2.99 5.65 -5.28
C SER A 271 2.12 4.95 -6.32
N LEU A 272 0.80 5.02 -6.21
CA LEU A 272 -0.11 4.37 -7.15
C LEU A 272 -0.03 4.98 -8.56
N ALA A 273 0.13 6.30 -8.67
CA ALA A 273 0.26 6.96 -9.96
C ALA A 273 1.66 6.80 -10.59
N GLY A 274 2.69 6.51 -9.80
CA GLY A 274 4.08 6.52 -10.24
C GLY A 274 4.76 5.15 -10.36
N TYR A 275 4.25 4.13 -9.66
CA TYR A 275 4.87 2.80 -9.62
C TYR A 275 3.99 1.76 -10.27
N SER A 276 4.37 1.34 -11.49
CA SER A 276 3.66 0.30 -12.24
C SER A 276 3.67 -1.07 -11.59
N TRP A 277 4.59 -1.32 -10.64
CA TRP A 277 4.69 -2.57 -9.90
C TRP A 277 3.74 -2.63 -8.69
N LEU A 278 3.10 -1.53 -8.31
CA LEU A 278 2.15 -1.43 -7.19
C LEU A 278 0.71 -1.50 -7.71
N ASP A 279 -0.10 -2.42 -7.20
CA ASP A 279 -1.45 -2.66 -7.73
C ASP A 279 -2.48 -1.73 -7.09
N HIS A 280 -2.40 -1.57 -5.77
CA HIS A 280 -3.36 -0.76 -5.00
C HIS A 280 -2.70 0.01 -3.86
N SER A 281 -3.40 1.03 -3.38
CA SER A 281 -2.98 1.79 -2.21
C SER A 281 -4.19 2.19 -1.36
N ILE A 282 -4.04 2.13 -0.03
CA ILE A 282 -5.10 2.42 0.92
C ILE A 282 -4.82 3.77 1.59
N GLY A 283 -5.79 4.69 1.50
CA GLY A 283 -5.78 5.99 2.16
C GLY A 283 -6.87 6.13 3.22
N THR A 284 -6.86 7.29 3.88
CA THR A 284 -8.01 7.74 4.69
C THR A 284 -8.52 9.05 4.12
N ASP A 285 -9.82 9.23 4.18
CA ASP A 285 -10.49 10.50 3.90
C ASP A 285 -11.37 10.87 5.09
N ARG A 286 -11.39 12.16 5.43
CA ARG A 286 -12.30 12.75 6.40
C ARG A 286 -12.83 14.04 5.78
N THR A 287 -13.98 13.95 5.13
CA THR A 287 -14.68 15.12 4.60
C THR A 287 -15.49 15.82 5.68
N LEU A 288 -15.08 17.03 6.04
CA LEU A 288 -15.97 18.19 6.06
C LEU A 288 -15.27 19.24 5.17
N HIS A 289 -15.77 19.40 3.96
CA HIS A 289 -15.11 20.14 2.89
C HIS A 289 -14.82 21.59 3.27
N ARG A 290 -13.60 22.06 2.98
CA ARG A 290 -13.29 23.50 2.91
C ARG A 290 -13.85 24.08 1.61
N SER A 291 -15.12 24.48 1.65
CA SER A 291 -15.82 25.20 0.57
C SER A 291 -16.01 24.44 -0.75
N LEU A 292 -17.09 24.79 -1.47
CA LEU A 292 -17.49 24.21 -2.77
C LEU A 292 -16.44 24.35 -3.90
N LYS A 293 -15.42 25.20 -3.75
CA LYS A 293 -14.44 25.45 -4.83
C LYS A 293 -13.41 24.33 -4.98
N ASP A 294 -13.09 23.61 -3.92
CA ASP A 294 -12.01 22.60 -3.92
C ASP A 294 -12.49 21.18 -4.31
N ALA A 295 -13.81 20.97 -4.38
CA ALA A 295 -14.43 19.70 -4.74
C ALA A 295 -14.33 19.34 -6.24
N LYS A 296 -13.97 20.29 -7.11
CA LYS A 296 -13.88 20.07 -8.57
C LYS A 296 -12.66 19.23 -8.98
N HIS A 297 -11.74 18.94 -8.08
CA HIS A 297 -10.47 18.28 -8.39
C HIS A 297 -10.32 16.84 -7.86
N LEU A 298 -11.33 16.28 -7.17
CA LEU A 298 -11.39 14.85 -6.86
C LEU A 298 -12.59 14.23 -7.60
N THR A 299 -12.32 13.52 -8.68
CA THR A 299 -13.35 12.87 -9.49
C THR A 299 -14.13 11.81 -8.69
N ALA A 300 -15.44 12.05 -8.62
CA ALA A 300 -16.54 11.10 -8.58
C ALA A 300 -16.65 10.14 -7.39
N ALA A 301 -17.39 10.55 -6.35
CA ALA A 301 -18.45 9.75 -5.71
C ALA A 301 -19.11 10.54 -4.57
N THR A 302 -20.12 11.36 -4.87
CA THR A 302 -21.09 11.80 -3.85
C THR A 302 -22.38 12.26 -4.52
N LEU A 303 -23.49 11.58 -4.22
CA LEU A 303 -24.81 12.19 -4.32
C LEU A 303 -24.85 13.28 -3.26
N ASP A 304 -24.48 14.49 -3.65
CA ASP A 304 -24.68 15.67 -2.83
C ASP A 304 -26.04 16.28 -3.20
N VAL A 305 -26.78 16.73 -2.19
CA VAL A 305 -28.00 17.53 -2.37
C VAL A 305 -27.64 18.92 -1.85
N PRO A 306 -27.03 19.80 -2.66
CA PRO A 306 -26.71 21.15 -2.21
C PRO A 306 -27.97 22.02 -2.28
N ASP A 307 -28.13 22.91 -1.30
CA ASP A 307 -29.00 24.08 -1.46
C ASP A 307 -28.56 24.81 -2.74
N SER A 308 -29.52 24.95 -3.65
CA SER A 308 -29.45 25.07 -5.11
C SER A 308 -28.68 26.24 -5.74
N SER A 309 -27.87 27.01 -5.00
CA SER A 309 -27.33 28.28 -5.50
C SER A 309 -25.97 28.19 -6.22
N GLN A 310 -25.26 27.05 -6.19
CA GLN A 310 -23.92 26.91 -6.81
C GLN A 310 -23.61 25.55 -7.46
N ALA A 311 -24.61 24.69 -7.69
CA ALA A 311 -24.38 23.38 -8.31
C ALA A 311 -24.32 23.47 -9.85
N ASP A 312 -23.60 22.53 -10.47
CA ASP A 312 -23.51 22.37 -11.91
C ASP A 312 -24.90 22.07 -12.50
N ALA A 313 -25.26 22.71 -13.62
CA ALA A 313 -26.60 22.62 -14.19
C ALA A 313 -26.95 21.20 -14.64
N ASP A 314 -25.98 20.43 -15.13
CA ASP A 314 -26.20 19.05 -15.56
C ASP A 314 -26.41 18.13 -14.36
N GLN A 315 -25.69 18.38 -13.25
CA GLN A 315 -25.89 17.66 -11.98
C GLN A 315 -27.27 17.97 -11.38
N GLN A 316 -27.71 19.23 -11.40
CA GLN A 316 -29.04 19.61 -10.92
C GLN A 316 -30.13 18.93 -11.75
N ALA A 317 -30.01 18.92 -13.08
CA ALA A 317 -30.97 18.24 -13.96
C ALA A 317 -31.05 16.74 -13.67
N MET A 318 -29.92 16.10 -13.35
CA MET A 318 -29.88 14.69 -12.98
C MET A 318 -30.62 14.42 -11.65
N THR A 319 -30.36 15.23 -10.62
CA THR A 319 -31.04 15.12 -9.33
C THR A 319 -32.54 15.37 -9.46
N GLU A 320 -32.94 16.37 -10.23
CA GLU A 320 -34.34 16.66 -10.54
C GLU A 320 -35.03 15.48 -11.25
N SER A 321 -34.37 14.88 -12.22
CA SER A 321 -34.89 13.68 -12.91
C SER A 321 -35.04 12.50 -11.96
N PHE A 322 -34.11 12.31 -11.02
CA PHE A 322 -34.19 11.25 -10.01
C PHE A 322 -35.37 11.48 -9.06
N ILE A 323 -35.53 12.70 -8.54
CA ILE A 323 -36.62 13.05 -7.63
C ILE A 323 -37.98 12.83 -8.31
N ALA A 324 -38.14 13.22 -9.57
CA ALA A 324 -39.38 13.00 -10.32
C ALA A 324 -39.75 11.51 -10.47
N ILE A 325 -38.75 10.62 -10.58
CA ILE A 325 -38.96 9.17 -10.60
C ILE A 325 -39.48 8.69 -9.23
N VAL A 326 -38.89 9.20 -8.15
CA VAL A 326 -39.29 8.85 -6.77
C VAL A 326 -40.73 9.31 -6.47
N GLU A 327 -41.09 10.54 -6.85
CA GLU A 327 -42.46 11.08 -6.73
C GLU A 327 -43.48 10.17 -7.44
N ARG A 328 -43.18 9.79 -8.69
CA ARG A 328 -44.06 8.91 -9.47
C ARG A 328 -44.16 7.50 -8.88
N PHE A 329 -43.05 6.95 -8.41
CA PHE A 329 -43.01 5.60 -7.84
C PHE A 329 -43.79 5.52 -6.52
N LEU A 330 -43.67 6.54 -5.68
CA LEU A 330 -44.33 6.60 -4.38
C LEU A 330 -45.74 7.20 -4.41
N GLY A 331 -46.12 7.86 -5.51
CA GLY A 331 -47.41 8.55 -5.62
C GLY A 331 -47.51 9.78 -4.72
N ILE A 332 -46.39 10.49 -4.50
CA ILE A 332 -46.29 11.66 -3.63
C ILE A 332 -45.80 12.89 -4.41
N GLU A 333 -46.04 14.08 -3.86
CA GLU A 333 -45.48 15.35 -4.35
C GLU A 333 -44.45 15.89 -3.36
N ARG A 334 -43.33 16.39 -3.87
CA ARG A 334 -42.31 17.05 -3.06
C ARG A 334 -42.73 18.45 -2.67
N THR A 335 -42.27 18.89 -1.51
CA THR A 335 -42.34 20.30 -1.11
C THR A 335 -40.92 20.87 -1.15
N PRO A 336 -40.60 21.81 -2.08
CA PRO A 336 -39.28 22.42 -2.12
C PRO A 336 -39.10 23.34 -0.92
N VAL A 337 -38.05 23.11 -0.13
CA VAL A 337 -37.67 23.98 0.99
C VAL A 337 -36.27 24.51 0.72
N SER A 338 -36.12 25.84 0.72
CA SER A 338 -34.80 26.47 0.73
C SER A 338 -34.48 26.93 2.15
N ILE A 339 -33.40 26.40 2.71
CA ILE A 339 -32.94 26.76 4.05
C ILE A 339 -32.50 28.22 4.05
N THR A 340 -31.84 28.66 2.98
CA THR A 340 -31.40 30.05 2.81
C THR A 340 -32.57 31.03 2.77
N ASN A 341 -33.63 30.74 2.00
CA ASN A 341 -34.82 31.63 1.95
C ASN A 341 -35.59 31.61 3.28
N THR A 342 -35.67 30.43 3.93
CA THR A 342 -36.30 30.30 5.25
C THR A 342 -35.55 31.13 6.28
N TRP A 343 -34.22 31.07 6.30
CA TRP A 343 -33.37 31.89 7.15
C TRP A 343 -33.54 33.38 6.86
N ALA A 344 -33.57 33.79 5.60
CA ALA A 344 -33.74 35.19 5.23
C ALA A 344 -35.09 35.76 5.68
N SER A 345 -36.14 34.94 5.68
CA SER A 345 -37.50 35.34 6.07
C SER A 345 -37.73 35.30 7.58
N ASN A 346 -37.00 34.44 8.30
CA ASN A 346 -37.16 34.22 9.72
C ASN A 346 -35.83 33.80 10.38
N PRO A 347 -34.84 34.71 10.47
CA PRO A 347 -33.55 34.39 11.06
C PRO A 347 -33.69 34.27 12.59
N PRO A 348 -32.91 33.38 13.24
CA PRO A 348 -32.86 33.34 14.70
C PRO A 348 -32.22 34.62 15.26
N ASP A 349 -32.56 34.99 16.50
CA ASP A 349 -32.03 36.21 17.13
C ASP A 349 -30.49 36.21 17.22
N GLU A 350 -29.91 35.03 17.42
CA GLU A 350 -28.46 34.81 17.48
C GLU A 350 -27.75 35.14 16.16
N ALA A 351 -28.49 35.15 15.04
CA ALA A 351 -27.95 35.53 13.74
C ALA A 351 -27.44 36.98 13.74
N GLN A 352 -28.06 37.86 14.53
CA GLN A 352 -27.72 39.30 14.60
C GLN A 352 -27.70 39.96 13.20
N GLY A 353 -28.64 39.58 12.34
CA GLY A 353 -28.77 40.09 10.97
C GLY A 353 -27.82 39.48 9.94
N ARG A 354 -26.99 38.50 10.32
CA ARG A 354 -26.13 37.76 9.39
C ARG A 354 -26.95 36.81 8.51
N SER A 355 -26.51 36.66 7.26
CA SER A 355 -26.99 35.59 6.39
C SER A 355 -26.68 34.21 6.99
N LEU A 356 -27.39 33.17 6.52
CA LEU A 356 -27.13 31.78 6.91
C LEU A 356 -25.66 31.41 6.70
N GLN A 357 -25.08 31.87 5.59
CA GLN A 357 -23.70 31.58 5.23
C GLN A 357 -22.70 32.24 6.19
N GLU A 358 -22.89 33.53 6.51
CA GLU A 358 -22.04 34.25 7.47
C GLU A 358 -22.21 33.72 8.90
N PHE A 359 -23.44 33.29 9.25
CA PHE A 359 -23.70 32.71 10.56
C PHE A 359 -23.01 31.36 10.74
N LEU A 360 -23.04 30.52 9.69
CA LEU A 360 -22.47 29.17 9.70
C LEU A 360 -21.00 29.10 9.27
N GLU A 361 -20.42 30.21 8.81
CA GLU A 361 -19.07 30.29 8.23
C GLU A 361 -18.02 29.53 9.07
N MET A 362 -18.16 29.67 10.39
CA MET A 362 -17.21 29.19 11.37
C MET A 362 -17.74 28.00 12.19
N SER A 363 -19.03 27.65 12.04
CA SER A 363 -19.70 26.64 12.87
C SER A 363 -19.20 25.21 12.66
N ALA A 364 -18.67 24.88 11.48
CA ALA A 364 -18.00 23.60 11.24
C ALA A 364 -16.49 23.67 11.52
N VAL A 365 -15.88 24.82 11.25
CA VAL A 365 -14.42 24.97 11.20
C VAL A 365 -13.81 25.03 12.60
N TRP A 366 -14.37 25.82 13.53
CA TRP A 366 -13.81 25.93 14.89
C TRP A 366 -13.95 24.65 15.71
N PRO A 367 -15.15 24.01 15.79
CA PRO A 367 -15.27 22.76 16.52
C PRO A 367 -14.34 21.68 15.96
N MET A 368 -14.19 21.62 14.63
CA MET A 368 -13.25 20.69 14.01
C MET A 368 -11.80 20.94 14.44
N TYR A 369 -11.33 22.20 14.49
CA TYR A 369 -9.96 22.48 14.95
C TYR A 369 -9.79 22.18 16.44
N TYR A 370 -10.79 22.53 17.25
CA TYR A 370 -10.82 22.20 18.67
C TYR A 370 -10.72 20.69 18.88
N ASP A 371 -11.61 19.90 18.26
CA ASP A 371 -11.64 18.45 18.38
C ASP A 371 -10.35 17.82 17.83
N THR A 372 -9.84 18.30 16.70
CA THR A 372 -8.58 17.82 16.13
C THR A 372 -7.42 18.05 17.08
N TYR A 373 -7.34 19.24 17.69
CA TYR A 373 -6.30 19.53 18.66
C TYR A 373 -6.43 18.62 19.88
N HIS A 374 -7.61 18.58 20.51
CA HIS A 374 -7.86 17.86 21.76
C HIS A 374 -7.89 16.33 21.62
N THR A 375 -8.10 15.79 20.41
CA THR A 375 -7.93 14.36 20.10
C THR A 375 -6.54 13.84 20.49
N PHE A 376 -5.52 14.72 20.51
CA PHE A 376 -4.14 14.38 20.83
C PHE A 376 -3.67 14.89 22.20
N ASP A 377 -4.59 15.19 23.13
CA ASP A 377 -4.25 15.61 24.49
C ASP A 377 -3.43 14.54 25.23
N THR A 378 -3.88 13.28 25.19
CA THR A 378 -3.18 12.15 25.82
C THR A 378 -1.77 12.00 25.25
N PHE A 379 -1.62 12.11 23.93
CA PHE A 379 -0.30 12.06 23.28
C PHE A 379 0.65 13.14 23.83
N ARG A 380 0.19 14.39 23.92
CA ARG A 380 1.03 15.51 24.41
C ARG A 380 1.38 15.32 25.89
N ALA A 381 0.43 14.88 26.70
CA ALA A 381 0.65 14.60 28.12
C ALA A 381 1.66 13.46 28.32
N ASP A 382 1.51 12.35 27.59
CA ASP A 382 2.43 11.21 27.64
C ASP A 382 3.83 11.58 27.18
N TYR A 383 3.95 12.39 26.12
CA TYR A 383 5.24 12.87 25.61
C TYR A 383 5.95 13.74 26.65
N LEU A 384 5.24 14.70 27.25
CA LEU A 384 5.77 15.56 28.31
C LEU A 384 6.21 14.73 29.52
N ALA A 385 5.39 13.77 29.95
CA ALA A 385 5.71 12.90 31.08
C ALA A 385 6.96 12.04 30.82
N LYS A 386 7.14 11.53 29.60
CA LYS A 386 8.27 10.66 29.25
C LYS A 386 9.58 11.42 29.01
N PHE A 387 9.51 12.58 28.36
CA PHE A 387 10.72 13.28 27.88
C PHE A 387 10.99 14.61 28.58
N GLY A 388 10.10 15.09 29.44
CA GLY A 388 10.26 16.35 30.17
C GLY A 388 10.22 17.61 29.28
N LYS A 389 9.68 17.50 28.06
CA LYS A 389 9.52 18.61 27.11
C LYS A 389 8.23 18.45 26.31
N GLU A 390 7.68 19.55 25.82
CA GLU A 390 6.48 19.53 24.98
C GLU A 390 6.77 18.96 23.59
N ALA A 391 5.77 18.26 23.03
CA ALA A 391 5.81 17.84 21.64
C ALA A 391 5.64 19.06 20.72
N PHE A 392 6.41 19.11 19.63
CA PHE A 392 6.28 20.19 18.65
C PHE A 392 4.89 20.14 17.98
N VAL A 393 4.21 21.29 17.96
CA VAL A 393 2.94 21.47 17.24
C VAL A 393 3.22 22.16 15.91
N GLY A 394 2.78 21.55 14.80
CA GLY A 394 2.98 22.09 13.45
C GLY A 394 2.40 23.51 13.29
N PRO A 395 2.96 24.36 12.41
CA PRO A 395 2.47 25.73 12.19
C PRO A 395 0.99 25.79 11.81
N TYR A 396 0.51 24.80 11.05
CA TYR A 396 -0.89 24.69 10.65
C TYR A 396 -1.84 24.57 11.84
N MET A 397 -1.48 23.76 12.84
CA MET A 397 -2.27 23.63 14.08
C MET A 397 -2.13 24.88 14.95
N ARG A 398 -0.91 25.38 15.18
CA ARG A 398 -0.65 26.57 16.01
C ARG A 398 -1.33 27.86 15.55
N LYS A 399 -1.62 27.98 14.25
CA LYS A 399 -2.34 29.16 13.72
C LYS A 399 -3.83 29.15 14.06
N ARG A 400 -4.37 28.01 14.48
CA ARG A 400 -5.82 27.77 14.60
C ARG A 400 -6.25 27.43 16.02
N TRP A 401 -5.28 27.18 16.88
CA TRP A 401 -5.38 26.97 18.32
C TRP A 401 -4.01 27.26 18.92
#